data_AF-A0AA41Y0L6-F1
#
_entry.id   AF-A0AA41Y0L6-F1
#
_cell.length_a   1.000
_cell.length_b   1.000
_cell.length_c   1.000
_cell.angle_alpha   90.00
_cell.angle_beta   90.00
_cell.angle_gamma   90.00
#
_symmetry.space_group_name_H-M   'P 1'
#
loop_
_entity.id
_entity.type
_entity.pdbx_description
1 polymer ?
#
loop_
_entity_poly.entity_id
_entity_poly.type
_entity_poly.pdbx_seq_one_letter_code
_entity_poly.pdbx_strand_id
1 'polypeptide(L)'
;MFTTCKISLLSTMLAIFRIEDKVEKVIRSYRVTELTDKEVVFHDILKKIEEGSYNRSGAKAILLSPVYRIAISTAAFLVLIFLLHFFFSGEIIENKTLQANAFRLPDHSRVVINANSTVRYPAYWWKREIKLQGSAYFEVQKGKKFIVKTRRGDVSVLGTRFQVAETDRDLLVNCYEGKVLLTSQEQQLIVNAGHSLRLDYNGKVSETSESMDYPETAWFRKSFSHDELSTVTNSLEDFFQIDILIKTTQPKHFTGKLETPDVKTAVQIICRSLDLTYSFQTDEVIIIHEKRGR
;
A
#
# COMPACT_ATOMS: atom_id res chain seq x y z
N MET A 1 55.77 10.50 38.70
CA MET A 1 54.46 10.02 38.21
C MET A 1 54.68 8.88 37.20
N PHE A 2 55.33 7.80 37.65
CA PHE A 2 55.68 6.63 36.83
C PHE A 2 55.51 5.39 37.72
N THR A 3 54.26 5.06 38.04
CA THR A 3 53.95 3.89 38.90
C THR A 3 52.56 3.31 38.66
N THR A 4 51.98 3.49 37.47
CA THR A 4 50.65 2.94 37.13
C THR A 4 50.61 2.08 35.86
N CYS A 5 51.74 1.89 35.16
CA CYS A 5 51.78 1.15 33.88
C CYS A 5 52.44 -0.25 33.97
N LYS A 6 52.54 -0.86 35.17
CA LYS A 6 53.05 -2.24 35.36
C LYS A 6 51.99 -3.24 35.88
N ILE A 7 50.78 -2.78 36.21
CA ILE A 7 49.75 -3.60 36.85
C ILE A 7 48.74 -4.18 35.82
N SER A 8 48.68 -3.64 34.60
CA SER A 8 47.74 -4.08 33.56
C SER A 8 48.14 -5.38 32.86
N LEU A 9 49.44 -5.63 32.63
CA LEU A 9 49.93 -6.84 31.95
C LEU A 9 49.99 -8.09 32.85
N LEU A 10 50.09 -7.92 34.17
CA LEU A 10 50.07 -9.05 35.11
C LEU A 10 48.64 -9.61 35.27
N SER A 11 47.62 -8.73 35.21
CA SER A 11 46.22 -9.11 35.32
C SER A 11 45.71 -9.90 34.11
N THR A 12 46.19 -9.57 32.91
CA THR A 12 45.84 -10.30 31.68
C THR A 12 46.55 -11.64 31.57
N MET A 13 47.83 -11.76 32.01
CA MET A 13 48.50 -13.05 32.13
C MET A 13 47.86 -13.97 33.19
N LEU A 14 47.47 -13.41 34.33
CA LEU A 14 46.72 -14.16 35.36
C LEU A 14 45.35 -14.63 34.87
N ALA A 15 44.70 -13.89 33.97
CA ALA A 15 43.42 -14.29 33.38
C ALA A 15 43.56 -15.46 32.39
N ILE A 16 44.63 -15.48 31.58
CA ILE A 16 44.89 -16.56 30.61
C ILE A 16 45.26 -17.87 31.33
N PHE A 17 46.14 -17.80 32.34
CA PHE A 17 46.53 -18.98 33.13
C PHE A 17 45.33 -19.60 33.87
N ARG A 18 44.40 -18.77 34.35
CA ARG A 18 43.19 -19.21 35.05
C ARG A 18 42.15 -19.84 34.13
N ILE A 19 42.23 -19.63 32.82
CA ILE A 19 41.37 -20.27 31.82
C ILE A 19 41.93 -21.65 31.47
N GLU A 20 43.25 -21.80 31.29
CA GLU A 20 43.88 -23.11 31.04
C GLU A 20 43.64 -24.08 32.19
N ASP A 21 43.83 -23.66 33.44
CA ASP A 21 43.53 -24.49 34.63
C ASP A 21 42.06 -24.93 34.68
N LYS A 22 41.14 -24.08 34.25
CA LYS A 22 39.71 -24.43 34.21
C LYS A 22 39.40 -25.40 33.08
N VAL A 23 40.01 -25.22 31.91
CA VAL A 23 39.83 -26.11 30.76
C VAL A 23 40.43 -27.48 31.06
N GLU A 24 41.64 -27.55 31.63
CA GLU A 24 42.28 -28.82 31.99
C GLU A 24 41.54 -29.56 33.10
N LYS A 25 40.93 -28.83 34.05
CA LYS A 25 40.07 -29.40 35.09
C LYS A 25 38.74 -29.94 34.54
N VAL A 26 38.20 -29.34 33.48
CA VAL A 26 37.00 -29.82 32.76
C VAL A 26 37.32 -31.01 31.87
N ILE A 27 38.50 -31.04 31.23
CA ILE A 27 38.94 -32.18 30.43
C ILE A 27 39.25 -33.38 31.32
N ARG A 28 39.92 -33.18 32.47
CA ARG A 28 40.18 -34.26 33.45
C ARG A 28 38.92 -34.79 34.14
N SER A 29 37.86 -33.99 34.26
CA SER A 29 36.59 -34.46 34.82
C SER A 29 35.73 -35.21 33.79
N TYR A 30 36.08 -35.15 32.51
CA TYR A 30 35.42 -35.92 31.46
C TYR A 30 35.96 -37.35 31.43
N ARG A 31 35.43 -38.20 32.31
CA ARG A 31 35.50 -39.65 32.12
C ARG A 31 34.53 -40.02 31.01
N VAL A 32 35.06 -40.33 29.82
CA VAL A 32 34.29 -41.07 28.82
C VAL A 32 34.02 -42.44 29.44
N THR A 33 32.77 -42.67 29.85
CA THR A 33 32.31 -44.00 30.24
C THR A 33 32.63 -44.97 29.12
N GLU A 34 33.39 -46.03 29.44
CA GLU A 34 33.59 -47.17 28.54
C GLU A 34 32.26 -47.53 27.90
N LEU A 35 32.31 -47.76 26.58
CA LEU A 35 31.18 -48.06 25.69
C LEU A 35 30.26 -49.09 26.35
N THR A 36 29.28 -48.60 27.11
CA THR A 36 28.14 -49.40 27.53
C THR A 36 27.46 -49.81 26.25
N ASP A 37 27.32 -51.13 26.09
CA ASP A 37 26.79 -51.76 24.89
C ASP A 37 25.55 -50.99 24.44
N LYS A 38 25.47 -50.66 23.14
CA LYS A 38 24.44 -49.76 22.61
C LYS A 38 23.04 -50.24 22.99
N GLU A 39 22.87 -51.56 23.13
CA GLU A 39 21.64 -52.19 23.54
C GLU A 39 21.24 -51.83 24.98
N VAL A 40 22.19 -51.74 25.91
CA VAL A 40 21.91 -51.36 27.32
C VAL A 40 21.49 -49.90 27.42
N VAL A 41 22.18 -49.01 26.68
CA VAL A 41 21.83 -47.59 26.61
C VAL A 41 20.46 -47.41 25.95
N PHE A 42 20.19 -48.16 24.89
CA PHE A 42 18.90 -48.13 24.21
C PHE A 42 17.78 -48.64 25.13
N HIS A 43 18.04 -49.70 25.91
CA HIS A 43 17.08 -50.24 26.86
C HIS A 43 16.79 -49.27 28.02
N ASP A 44 17.78 -48.52 28.49
CA ASP A 44 17.62 -47.46 29.50
C ASP A 44 16.86 -46.24 28.94
N ILE A 45 17.10 -45.90 27.67
CA ILE A 45 16.33 -44.86 26.97
C ILE A 45 14.87 -45.29 26.80
N LEU A 46 14.62 -46.54 26.36
CA LEU A 46 13.27 -47.07 26.24
C LEU A 46 12.56 -47.10 27.60
N LYS A 47 13.25 -47.55 28.66
CA LYS A 47 12.73 -47.53 30.02
C LYS A 47 12.41 -46.12 30.50
N LYS A 48 13.27 -45.13 30.23
CA LYS A 48 12.99 -43.71 30.53
C LYS A 48 11.85 -43.12 29.70
N ILE A 49 11.64 -43.57 28.47
CA ILE A 49 10.48 -43.18 27.63
C ILE A 49 9.20 -43.79 28.21
N GLU A 50 9.25 -45.03 28.66
CA GLU A 50 8.12 -45.76 29.23
C GLU A 50 7.73 -45.18 30.63
N GLU A 51 8.72 -44.95 31.48
CA GLU A 51 8.56 -44.30 32.80
C GLU A 51 8.21 -42.80 32.66
N GLY A 52 8.78 -42.11 31.67
CA GLY A 52 8.48 -40.72 31.32
C GLY A 52 7.09 -40.53 30.71
N SER A 53 6.51 -41.58 30.11
CA SER A 53 5.12 -41.61 29.67
C SER A 53 4.15 -41.68 30.86
N TYR A 54 4.53 -42.38 31.93
CA TYR A 54 3.75 -42.46 33.17
C TYR A 54 3.80 -41.15 33.98
N ASN A 55 4.89 -40.40 33.88
CA ASN A 55 5.10 -39.15 34.60
C ASN A 55 4.78 -37.89 33.77
N ARG A 56 3.71 -37.93 32.96
CA ARG A 56 2.98 -36.69 32.62
C ARG A 56 2.27 -36.19 33.88
N SER A 57 3.06 -35.67 34.82
CA SER A 57 2.59 -34.83 35.92
C SER A 57 1.61 -33.83 35.32
N GLY A 58 0.34 -33.98 35.68
CA GLY A 58 -0.77 -33.43 34.95
C GLY A 58 -0.62 -31.94 34.67
N ALA A 59 -0.38 -31.60 33.40
CA ALA A 59 -1.11 -30.48 32.85
C ALA A 59 -2.58 -30.87 33.02
N LYS A 60 -3.20 -30.42 34.12
CA LYS A 60 -4.63 -30.61 34.35
C LYS A 60 -5.29 -30.09 33.08
N ALA A 61 -5.80 -30.99 32.24
CA ALA A 61 -6.66 -30.59 31.16
C ALA A 61 -7.79 -29.84 31.86
N ILE A 62 -7.81 -28.51 31.72
CA ILE A 62 -8.90 -27.71 32.28
C ILE A 62 -10.10 -28.14 31.44
N LEU A 63 -10.86 -29.11 31.97
CA LEU A 63 -12.08 -29.60 31.35
C LEU A 63 -13.10 -28.47 31.49
N LEU A 64 -13.05 -27.54 30.55
CA LEU A 64 -14.01 -26.44 30.46
C LEU A 64 -15.40 -27.04 30.36
N SER A 65 -16.28 -26.62 31.27
CA SER A 65 -17.67 -27.07 31.32
C SER A 65 -18.32 -26.86 29.94
N PRO A 66 -19.29 -27.69 29.54
CA PRO A 66 -19.95 -27.57 28.25
C PRO A 66 -20.54 -26.16 28.03
N VAL A 67 -20.97 -25.49 29.09
CA VAL A 67 -21.46 -24.09 29.06
C VAL A 67 -20.38 -23.13 28.56
N TYR A 68 -19.14 -23.26 29.05
CA TYR A 68 -18.05 -22.36 28.63
C TYR A 68 -17.60 -22.64 27.20
N ARG A 69 -17.68 -23.89 26.72
CA ARG A 69 -17.43 -24.22 25.31
C ARG A 69 -18.45 -23.57 24.37
N ILE A 70 -19.73 -23.61 24.76
CA ILE A 70 -20.81 -22.94 24.02
C ILE A 70 -20.60 -21.42 24.06
N ALA A 71 -20.26 -20.85 25.21
CA ALA A 71 -20.01 -19.41 25.36
C ALA A 71 -18.82 -18.89 24.54
N ILE A 72 -17.71 -19.64 24.47
CA ILE A 72 -16.59 -19.27 23.58
C ILE A 72 -17.05 -19.32 22.12
N SER A 73 -17.78 -20.37 21.73
CA SER A 73 -18.23 -20.52 20.35
C SER A 73 -19.16 -19.39 19.93
N THR A 74 -20.09 -18.98 20.80
CA THR A 74 -20.99 -17.86 20.50
C THR A 74 -20.25 -16.54 20.47
N ALA A 75 -19.34 -16.28 21.42
CA ALA A 75 -18.50 -15.09 21.42
C ALA A 75 -17.62 -15.00 20.15
N ALA A 76 -16.98 -16.10 19.75
CA ALA A 76 -16.16 -16.16 18.55
C ALA A 76 -17.00 -15.89 17.27
N PHE A 77 -18.23 -16.41 17.22
CA PHE A 77 -19.14 -16.16 16.10
C PHE A 77 -19.58 -14.70 16.01
N LEU A 78 -19.91 -14.07 17.15
CA LEU A 78 -20.26 -12.65 17.20
C LEU A 78 -19.08 -11.77 16.79
N VAL A 79 -17.87 -12.10 17.25
CA VAL A 79 -16.63 -11.41 16.84
C VAL A 79 -16.41 -11.58 15.34
N LEU A 80 -16.58 -12.79 14.80
CA LEU A 80 -16.45 -13.03 13.36
C LEU A 80 -17.45 -12.21 12.55
N ILE A 81 -18.73 -12.16 12.95
CA ILE A 81 -19.75 -11.34 12.30
C ILE A 81 -19.38 -9.86 12.36
N PHE A 82 -18.93 -9.38 13.52
CA PHE A 82 -18.52 -7.99 13.68
C PHE A 82 -17.34 -7.64 12.77
N LEU A 83 -16.31 -8.50 12.72
CA LEU A 83 -15.16 -8.35 11.84
C LEU A 83 -15.57 -8.37 10.36
N LEU A 84 -16.46 -9.28 9.96
CA LEU A 84 -16.97 -9.34 8.59
C LEU A 84 -17.77 -8.08 8.25
N HIS A 85 -18.62 -7.60 9.15
CA HIS A 85 -19.40 -6.38 8.92
C HIS A 85 -18.50 -5.15 8.77
N PHE A 86 -17.49 -5.03 9.64
CA PHE A 86 -16.48 -3.98 9.55
C PHE A 86 -15.70 -4.08 8.23
N PHE A 87 -15.28 -5.28 7.85
CA PHE A 87 -14.52 -5.53 6.62
C PHE A 87 -15.32 -5.23 5.35
N PHE A 88 -16.63 -5.54 5.32
CA PHE A 88 -17.48 -5.30 4.17
C PHE A 88 -18.12 -3.90 4.14
N SER A 89 -17.91 -3.10 5.18
CA SER A 89 -18.39 -1.72 5.19
C SER A 89 -17.68 -0.90 4.12
N GLY A 90 -18.46 -0.11 3.38
CA GLY A 90 -17.91 0.82 2.39
C GLY A 90 -17.49 2.14 3.04
N GLU A 91 -16.45 2.76 2.51
CA GLU A 91 -16.02 4.10 2.88
C GLU A 91 -16.81 5.15 2.09
N ILE A 92 -17.08 6.28 2.73
CA ILE A 92 -17.76 7.43 2.11
C ILE A 92 -16.82 8.61 2.25
N ILE A 93 -16.45 9.19 1.11
CA ILE A 93 -15.74 10.47 1.05
C ILE A 93 -16.72 11.50 0.53
N GLU A 94 -16.99 12.50 1.36
CA GLU A 94 -17.85 13.63 1.04
C GLU A 94 -17.00 14.90 1.04
N ASN A 95 -16.94 15.58 -0.11
CA ASN A 95 -16.23 16.85 -0.22
C ASN A 95 -17.17 18.02 0.00
N LYS A 96 -17.25 18.50 1.25
CA LYS A 96 -18.02 19.69 1.65
C LYS A 96 -17.28 21.01 1.44
N THR A 97 -16.06 20.96 0.93
CA THR A 97 -15.24 22.16 0.73
C THR A 97 -15.53 22.79 -0.62
N LEU A 98 -15.06 24.04 -0.81
CA LEU A 98 -15.15 24.74 -2.09
C LEU A 98 -14.06 24.31 -3.07
N GLN A 99 -13.06 23.53 -2.63
CA GLN A 99 -11.94 23.09 -3.44
C GLN A 99 -12.09 21.62 -3.81
N ALA A 100 -11.43 21.19 -4.89
CA ALA A 100 -11.36 19.78 -5.22
C ALA A 100 -10.47 19.05 -4.20
N ASN A 101 -10.83 17.82 -3.88
CA ASN A 101 -10.04 16.95 -3.03
C ASN A 101 -9.55 15.75 -3.84
N ALA A 102 -8.30 15.34 -3.64
CA ALA A 102 -7.72 14.19 -4.32
C ALA A 102 -7.45 13.08 -3.30
N PHE A 103 -7.76 11.84 -3.65
CA PHE A 103 -7.47 10.68 -2.83
C PHE A 103 -7.23 9.45 -3.71
N ARG A 104 -6.70 8.39 -3.10
CA ARG A 104 -6.40 7.12 -3.76
C ARG A 104 -7.35 6.03 -3.29
N LEU A 105 -7.85 5.26 -4.24
CA LEU A 105 -8.69 4.09 -3.95
C LEU A 105 -7.82 2.88 -3.57
N PRO A 106 -8.40 1.83 -2.95
CA PRO A 106 -7.68 0.60 -2.61
C PRO A 106 -7.10 -0.16 -3.81
N ASP A 107 -7.57 0.16 -5.03
CA ASP A 107 -7.04 -0.38 -6.30
C ASP A 107 -5.98 0.53 -6.94
N HIS A 108 -5.52 1.54 -6.19
CA HIS A 108 -4.49 2.50 -6.58
C HIS A 108 -4.89 3.45 -7.72
N SER A 109 -6.19 3.54 -8.02
CA SER A 109 -6.74 4.57 -8.89
C SER A 109 -6.82 5.91 -8.15
N ARG A 110 -6.50 7.00 -8.84
CA ARG A 110 -6.60 8.36 -8.29
C ARG A 110 -7.97 8.93 -8.62
N VAL A 111 -8.60 9.53 -7.61
CA VAL A 111 -9.91 10.20 -7.75
C VAL A 111 -9.76 11.64 -7.30
N VAL A 112 -10.17 12.57 -8.15
CA VAL A 112 -10.26 13.99 -7.83
C VAL A 112 -11.74 14.36 -7.76
N ILE A 113 -12.25 14.52 -6.55
CA ILE A 113 -13.66 14.82 -6.29
C ILE A 113 -13.86 16.34 -6.22
N ASN A 114 -14.81 16.85 -7.00
CA ASN A 114 -15.12 18.28 -7.00
C ASN A 114 -15.89 18.69 -5.74
N ALA A 115 -16.06 20.00 -5.55
CA ALA A 115 -16.85 20.55 -4.45
C ALA A 115 -18.29 19.99 -4.45
N ASN A 116 -18.86 19.82 -3.26
CA ASN A 116 -20.23 19.31 -3.05
C ASN A 116 -20.52 17.97 -3.73
N SER A 117 -19.51 17.12 -3.86
CA SER A 117 -19.64 15.78 -4.45
C SER A 117 -19.36 14.72 -3.41
N THR A 118 -19.97 13.54 -3.58
CA THR A 118 -19.81 12.39 -2.69
C THR A 118 -19.42 11.16 -3.48
N VAL A 119 -18.38 10.46 -3.01
CA VAL A 119 -17.96 9.16 -3.55
C VAL A 119 -18.04 8.13 -2.44
N ARG A 120 -18.69 7.00 -2.73
CA ARG A 120 -18.74 5.84 -1.85
C ARG A 120 -18.09 4.64 -2.53
N TYR A 121 -17.14 4.00 -1.88
CA TYR A 121 -16.42 2.85 -2.43
C TYR A 121 -16.20 1.79 -1.35
N PRO A 122 -16.04 0.51 -1.71
CA PRO A 122 -15.70 -0.54 -0.75
C PRO A 122 -14.26 -0.36 -0.25
N ALA A 123 -14.00 -0.65 1.03
CA ALA A 123 -12.65 -0.56 1.62
C ALA A 123 -11.66 -1.60 1.06
N TYR A 124 -12.13 -2.58 0.28
CA TYR A 124 -11.35 -3.69 -0.26
C TYR A 124 -11.12 -3.56 -1.78
N TRP A 125 -9.92 -3.95 -2.22
CA TRP A 125 -9.40 -3.71 -3.57
C TRP A 125 -10.04 -4.57 -4.68
N TRP A 126 -10.61 -5.73 -4.37
CA TRP A 126 -11.12 -6.64 -5.40
C TRP A 126 -12.46 -6.20 -6.03
N LYS A 127 -13.20 -5.30 -5.37
CA LYS A 127 -14.45 -4.76 -5.90
C LYS A 127 -14.25 -3.32 -6.30
N ARG A 128 -14.03 -3.10 -7.59
CA ARG A 128 -13.82 -1.79 -8.19
C ARG A 128 -15.15 -1.14 -8.59
N GLU A 129 -16.08 -1.02 -7.63
CA GLU A 129 -17.39 -0.40 -7.85
C GLU A 129 -17.53 0.80 -6.91
N ILE A 130 -17.72 1.99 -7.47
CA ILE A 130 -17.90 3.22 -6.71
C ILE A 130 -19.27 3.81 -7.00
N LYS A 131 -19.88 4.47 -6.03
CA LYS A 131 -21.10 5.28 -6.22
C LYS A 131 -20.71 6.75 -6.17
N LEU A 132 -21.06 7.50 -7.20
CA LEU A 132 -20.79 8.93 -7.31
C LEU A 132 -22.10 9.72 -7.26
N GLN A 133 -22.09 10.82 -6.50
CA GLN A 133 -23.08 11.88 -6.56
C GLN A 133 -22.33 13.21 -6.77
N GLY A 134 -22.70 13.98 -7.78
CA GLY A 134 -21.97 15.18 -8.19
C GLY A 134 -20.92 14.89 -9.26
N SER A 135 -19.73 15.46 -9.14
CA SER A 135 -18.71 15.46 -10.20
C SER A 135 -17.35 15.01 -9.70
N ALA A 136 -16.68 14.17 -10.46
CA ALA A 136 -15.34 13.69 -10.17
C ALA A 136 -14.56 13.34 -11.44
N TYR A 137 -13.24 13.54 -11.36
CA TYR A 137 -12.27 13.09 -12.34
C TYR A 137 -11.57 11.83 -11.84
N PHE A 138 -11.33 10.89 -12.75
CA PHE A 138 -10.83 9.55 -12.45
C PHE A 138 -9.62 9.24 -13.31
N GLU A 139 -8.54 8.80 -12.66
CA GLU A 139 -7.40 8.14 -13.29
C GLU A 139 -7.35 6.69 -12.83
N VAL A 140 -7.92 5.80 -13.66
CA VAL A 140 -8.14 4.41 -13.27
C VAL A 140 -6.96 3.53 -13.70
N GLN A 141 -6.44 2.76 -12.74
CA GLN A 141 -5.37 1.78 -13.02
C GLN A 141 -5.84 0.71 -13.99
N LYS A 142 -4.95 0.33 -14.92
CA LYS A 142 -5.23 -0.71 -15.91
C LYS A 142 -5.46 -2.06 -15.21
N GLY A 143 -6.49 -2.78 -15.63
CA GLY A 143 -6.76 -4.12 -15.11
C GLY A 143 -8.21 -4.53 -15.26
N LYS A 144 -8.81 -4.95 -14.14
CA LYS A 144 -10.20 -5.43 -14.10
C LYS A 144 -11.19 -4.28 -14.27
N LYS A 145 -12.43 -4.63 -14.63
CA LYS A 145 -13.55 -3.69 -14.77
C LYS A 145 -13.70 -2.81 -13.53
N PHE A 146 -13.70 -1.50 -13.74
CA PHE A 146 -14.00 -0.46 -12.77
C PHE A 146 -15.33 0.18 -13.14
N ILE A 147 -16.23 0.37 -12.17
CA ILE A 147 -17.61 0.84 -12.41
C ILE A 147 -17.90 2.05 -11.52
N VAL A 148 -18.30 3.16 -12.14
CA VAL A 148 -18.89 4.32 -11.48
C VAL A 148 -20.40 4.25 -11.62
N LYS A 149 -21.08 4.00 -10.51
CA LYS A 149 -22.53 4.00 -10.39
C LYS A 149 -23.01 5.43 -10.17
N THR A 150 -23.92 5.89 -11.01
CA THR A 150 -24.65 7.15 -10.83
C THR A 150 -26.15 6.85 -10.77
N ARG A 151 -26.99 7.86 -10.54
CA ARG A 151 -28.45 7.69 -10.54
C ARG A 151 -28.97 7.44 -11.97
N ARG A 152 -28.34 8.05 -12.98
CA ARG A 152 -28.80 7.98 -14.38
C ARG A 152 -28.19 6.86 -15.21
N GLY A 153 -26.99 6.41 -14.86
CA GLY A 153 -26.31 5.36 -15.61
C GLY A 153 -25.01 4.88 -14.97
N ASP A 154 -24.53 3.75 -15.45
CA ASP A 154 -23.29 3.16 -15.01
C ASP A 154 -22.18 3.43 -16.02
N VAL A 155 -21.04 3.90 -15.52
CA VAL A 155 -19.85 4.16 -16.33
C VAL A 155 -18.81 3.09 -16.04
N SER A 156 -18.46 2.28 -17.04
CA SER A 156 -17.53 1.15 -16.91
C SER A 156 -16.25 1.37 -17.72
N VAL A 157 -15.09 1.07 -17.10
CA VAL A 157 -13.77 1.23 -17.72
C VAL A 157 -12.82 0.09 -17.34
N LEU A 158 -11.68 -0.03 -18.03
CA LEU A 158 -10.61 -0.99 -17.72
C LEU A 158 -9.29 -0.33 -17.31
N GLY A 159 -9.13 0.97 -17.54
CA GLY A 159 -7.89 1.71 -17.34
C GLY A 159 -7.88 2.95 -18.22
N THR A 160 -8.55 3.99 -17.75
CA THR A 160 -9.01 5.12 -18.55
C THR A 160 -8.88 6.38 -17.70
N ARG A 161 -8.56 7.51 -18.33
CA ARG A 161 -8.68 8.84 -17.71
C ARG A 161 -9.96 9.50 -18.21
N PHE A 162 -10.88 9.78 -17.31
CA PHE A 162 -12.21 10.28 -17.67
C PHE A 162 -12.80 11.11 -16.54
N GLN A 163 -13.79 11.93 -16.87
CA GLN A 163 -14.57 12.69 -15.92
C GLN A 163 -16.03 12.25 -15.99
N VAL A 164 -16.68 12.18 -14.83
CA VAL A 164 -18.13 11.98 -14.72
C VAL A 164 -18.69 13.14 -13.93
N ALA A 165 -19.71 13.80 -14.48
CA ALA A 165 -20.46 14.83 -13.78
C ALA A 165 -21.95 14.51 -13.84
N GLU A 166 -22.53 14.21 -12.69
CA GLU A 166 -23.97 14.02 -12.53
C GLU A 166 -24.59 15.26 -11.88
N THR A 167 -25.63 15.78 -12.54
CA THR A 167 -26.54 16.78 -12.00
C THR A 167 -27.94 16.16 -11.89
N ASP A 168 -28.90 16.91 -11.34
CA ASP A 168 -30.28 16.45 -11.30
C ASP A 168 -30.91 16.34 -12.70
N ARG A 169 -30.33 16.97 -13.72
CA ARG A 169 -30.85 16.93 -15.10
C ARG A 169 -30.08 15.96 -15.97
N ASP A 170 -28.76 16.05 -15.95
CA ASP A 170 -27.91 15.40 -16.94
C ASP A 170 -26.77 14.61 -16.28
N LEU A 171 -26.35 13.55 -16.96
CA LEU A 171 -25.10 12.83 -16.72
C LEU A 171 -24.17 13.11 -17.89
N LEU A 172 -23.02 13.71 -17.59
CA LEU A 172 -21.96 13.99 -18.54
C LEU A 172 -20.78 13.06 -18.29
N VAL A 173 -20.22 12.51 -19.37
CA VAL A 173 -19.04 11.64 -19.35
C VAL A 173 -18.06 12.14 -20.40
N ASN A 174 -16.88 12.58 -19.95
CA ASN A 174 -15.78 13.03 -20.81
C ASN A 174 -14.65 12.00 -20.77
N CYS A 175 -14.22 11.48 -21.92
CA CYS A 175 -13.15 10.49 -22.00
C CYS A 175 -11.88 11.11 -22.57
N TYR A 176 -10.83 11.24 -21.76
CA TYR A 176 -9.55 11.82 -22.19
C TYR A 176 -8.61 10.76 -22.79
N GLU A 177 -8.49 9.62 -22.12
CA GLU A 177 -7.63 8.52 -22.56
C GLU A 177 -8.31 7.17 -22.34
N GLY A 178 -8.19 6.26 -23.30
CA GLY A 178 -8.77 4.92 -23.23
C GLY A 178 -10.18 4.85 -23.82
N LYS A 179 -11.05 4.07 -23.19
CA LYS A 179 -12.46 3.91 -23.59
C LYS A 179 -13.35 3.83 -22.36
N VAL A 180 -14.56 4.35 -22.50
CA VAL A 180 -15.59 4.33 -21.48
C VAL A 180 -16.84 3.68 -22.04
N LEU A 181 -17.45 2.76 -21.29
CA LEU A 181 -18.77 2.22 -21.59
C LEU A 181 -19.80 2.87 -20.67
N LEU A 182 -20.66 3.71 -21.22
CA LEU A 182 -21.83 4.25 -20.55
C LEU A 182 -23.02 3.30 -20.74
N THR A 183 -23.60 2.83 -19.64
CA THR A 183 -24.78 1.96 -19.63
C THR A 183 -25.93 2.69 -18.96
N SER A 184 -26.97 3.01 -19.73
CA SER A 184 -28.26 3.50 -19.24
C SER A 184 -29.28 2.35 -19.20
N GLN A 185 -30.50 2.61 -18.72
CA GLN A 185 -31.59 1.64 -18.75
C GLN A 185 -31.95 1.22 -20.18
N GLU A 186 -31.85 2.15 -21.14
CA GLU A 186 -32.32 1.95 -22.52
C GLU A 186 -31.22 1.49 -23.48
N GLN A 187 -29.95 1.83 -23.20
CA GLN A 187 -28.87 1.64 -24.17
C GLN A 187 -27.47 1.58 -23.52
N GLN A 188 -26.54 1.00 -24.28
CA GLN A 188 -25.11 0.97 -23.99
C GLN A 188 -24.34 1.69 -25.08
N LEU A 189 -23.45 2.59 -24.68
CA LEU A 189 -22.72 3.48 -25.57
C LEU A 189 -21.25 3.53 -25.19
N ILE A 190 -20.38 3.56 -26.18
CA ILE A 190 -18.93 3.68 -25.97
C ILE A 190 -18.53 5.13 -26.22
N VAL A 191 -17.89 5.74 -25.23
CA VAL A 191 -17.20 7.03 -25.36
C VAL A 191 -15.72 6.72 -25.65
N ASN A 192 -15.25 7.13 -26.82
CA ASN A 192 -13.85 7.01 -27.18
C ASN A 192 -13.05 8.19 -26.59
N ALA A 193 -11.73 8.02 -26.45
CA ALA A 193 -10.84 9.12 -26.11
C ALA A 193 -11.07 10.34 -27.03
N GLY A 194 -11.05 11.54 -26.44
CA GLY A 194 -11.32 12.80 -27.12
C GLY A 194 -12.80 13.07 -27.43
N HIS A 195 -13.73 12.31 -26.82
CA HIS A 195 -15.17 12.51 -27.01
C HIS A 195 -15.91 12.61 -25.67
N SER A 196 -17.09 13.21 -25.71
CA SER A 196 -17.95 13.46 -24.56
C SER A 196 -19.39 13.14 -24.89
N LEU A 197 -20.05 12.39 -23.99
CA LEU A 197 -21.48 12.11 -24.10
C LEU A 197 -22.23 12.74 -22.93
N ARG A 198 -23.41 13.28 -23.26
CA ARG A 198 -24.41 13.75 -22.30
C ARG A 198 -25.66 12.90 -22.43
N LEU A 199 -26.07 12.31 -21.31
CA LEU A 199 -27.33 11.62 -21.12
C LEU A 199 -28.27 12.53 -20.32
N ASP A 200 -29.35 12.98 -20.95
CA ASP A 200 -30.31 13.88 -20.32
C ASP A 200 -31.34 13.14 -19.45
N TYR A 201 -32.25 13.89 -18.84
CA TYR A 201 -33.27 13.32 -17.96
C TYR A 201 -34.32 12.45 -18.66
N ASN A 202 -34.46 12.58 -19.98
CA ASN A 202 -35.38 11.81 -20.81
C ASN A 202 -34.72 10.57 -21.41
N GLY A 203 -33.46 10.27 -21.05
CA GLY A 203 -32.72 9.15 -21.63
C GLY A 203 -32.12 9.44 -23.01
N LYS A 204 -32.28 10.67 -23.52
CA LYS A 204 -31.71 11.07 -24.81
C LYS A 204 -30.21 11.29 -24.64
N VAL A 205 -29.46 10.74 -25.58
CA VAL A 205 -28.02 10.90 -25.64
C VAL A 205 -27.66 11.90 -26.71
N SER A 206 -26.71 12.77 -26.39
CA SER A 206 -26.10 13.70 -27.33
C SER A 206 -24.59 13.71 -27.13
N GLU A 207 -23.87 13.82 -28.23
CA GLU A 207 -22.46 14.16 -28.19
C GLU A 207 -22.31 15.65 -27.87
N THR A 208 -21.33 15.99 -27.03
CA THR A 208 -21.11 17.36 -26.58
C THR A 208 -19.73 17.82 -27.01
N SER A 209 -19.63 19.05 -27.52
CA SER A 209 -18.38 19.71 -27.91
C SER A 209 -17.71 20.41 -26.72
N GLU A 210 -17.68 19.76 -25.56
CA GLU A 210 -16.96 20.28 -24.39
C GLU A 210 -15.45 20.22 -24.63
N SER A 211 -14.69 21.05 -23.91
CA SER A 211 -13.23 21.00 -24.01
C SER A 211 -12.74 19.59 -23.69
N MET A 212 -11.92 19.05 -24.59
CA MET A 212 -11.22 17.77 -24.40
C MET A 212 -9.92 17.94 -23.62
N ASP A 213 -9.65 19.14 -23.10
CA ASP A 213 -8.57 19.33 -22.15
C ASP A 213 -8.91 18.72 -20.80
N TYR A 214 -7.90 18.14 -20.16
CA TYR A 214 -8.00 17.69 -18.78
C TYR A 214 -8.57 18.81 -17.89
N PRO A 215 -9.41 18.47 -16.90
CA PRO A 215 -9.94 19.46 -15.99
C PRO A 215 -8.79 20.14 -15.25
N GLU A 216 -8.96 21.40 -14.93
CA GLU A 216 -7.96 22.21 -14.23
C GLU A 216 -7.46 21.53 -12.94
N THR A 217 -8.35 20.81 -12.26
CA THR A 217 -8.06 20.05 -11.03
C THR A 217 -7.14 18.84 -11.24
N ALA A 218 -6.95 18.39 -12.49
CA ALA A 218 -6.00 17.34 -12.85
C ALA A 218 -4.60 17.87 -13.18
N TRP A 219 -4.42 19.19 -13.36
CA TRP A 219 -3.13 19.78 -13.71
C TRP A 219 -2.29 20.10 -12.48
N PHE A 220 -1.08 19.53 -12.41
CA PHE A 220 -0.08 19.98 -11.47
C PHE A 220 0.55 21.27 -11.98
N ARG A 221 0.45 22.37 -11.23
CA ARG A 221 1.09 23.65 -11.54
C ARG A 221 1.84 24.19 -10.33
N LYS A 222 3.17 24.21 -10.42
CA LYS A 222 4.02 24.81 -9.39
C LYS A 222 5.32 25.33 -10.00
N SER A 223 5.76 26.49 -9.52
CA SER A 223 7.06 27.07 -9.84
C SER A 223 8.01 26.82 -8.68
N PHE A 224 9.23 26.41 -9.01
CA PHE A 224 10.29 26.12 -8.06
C PHE A 224 11.48 27.03 -8.32
N SER A 225 12.11 27.51 -7.25
CA SER A 225 13.21 28.47 -7.31
C SER A 225 14.32 28.07 -6.35
N HIS A 226 15.23 27.22 -6.83
CA HIS A 226 16.31 26.62 -6.03
C HIS A 226 15.78 25.78 -4.86
N ASP A 227 14.64 25.12 -5.05
CA ASP A 227 14.03 24.27 -4.03
C ASP A 227 14.73 22.91 -3.96
N GLU A 228 14.86 22.36 -2.76
CA GLU A 228 15.44 21.03 -2.58
C GLU A 228 14.61 19.97 -3.31
N LEU A 229 15.27 19.00 -3.94
CA LEU A 229 14.62 17.93 -4.70
C LEU A 229 13.58 17.19 -3.85
N SER A 230 13.84 16.99 -2.56
CA SER A 230 12.87 16.42 -1.61
C SER A 230 11.58 17.24 -1.52
N THR A 231 11.67 18.57 -1.46
CA THR A 231 10.50 19.46 -1.41
C THR A 231 9.70 19.41 -2.72
N VAL A 232 10.42 19.30 -3.84
CA VAL A 232 9.82 19.18 -5.18
C VAL A 232 9.08 17.85 -5.30
N THR A 233 9.70 16.74 -4.90
CA THR A 233 9.07 15.42 -4.96
C THR A 233 7.89 15.31 -4.00
N ASN A 234 7.99 15.84 -2.77
CA ASN A 234 6.86 15.86 -1.83
C ASN A 234 5.64 16.57 -2.43
N SER A 235 5.86 17.66 -3.16
CA SER A 235 4.77 18.36 -3.86
C SER A 235 4.10 17.51 -4.94
N LEU A 236 4.86 16.63 -5.60
CA LEU A 236 4.33 15.68 -6.58
C LEU A 236 3.62 14.50 -5.90
N GLU A 237 4.20 13.98 -4.81
CA GLU A 237 3.62 12.92 -3.99
C GLU A 237 2.23 13.34 -3.48
N ASP A 238 2.13 14.54 -2.90
CA ASP A 238 0.87 15.09 -2.40
C ASP A 238 -0.17 15.25 -3.51
N PHE A 239 0.22 15.77 -4.68
CA PHE A 239 -0.74 16.03 -5.76
C PHE A 239 -1.20 14.76 -6.46
N PHE A 240 -0.26 13.90 -6.85
CA PHE A 240 -0.52 12.67 -7.61
C PHE A 240 -0.87 11.47 -6.71
N GLN A 241 -0.74 11.63 -5.39
CA GLN A 241 -0.99 10.58 -4.39
C GLN A 241 -0.12 9.34 -4.67
N ILE A 242 1.18 9.54 -4.86
CA ILE A 242 2.19 8.50 -5.16
C ILE A 242 3.37 8.61 -4.19
N ASP A 243 4.28 7.63 -4.23
CA ASP A 243 5.53 7.65 -3.48
C ASP A 243 6.74 7.83 -4.42
N ILE A 244 7.66 8.72 -4.05
CA ILE A 244 8.89 9.02 -4.78
C ILE A 244 10.10 8.83 -3.85
N LEU A 245 10.87 7.79 -4.12
CA LEU A 245 12.10 7.49 -3.40
C LEU A 245 13.31 8.13 -4.09
N ILE A 246 13.96 9.07 -3.41
CA ILE A 246 15.19 9.71 -3.88
C ILE A 246 16.40 8.91 -3.40
N LYS A 247 17.23 8.46 -4.35
CA LYS A 247 18.50 7.76 -4.13
C LYS A 247 19.66 8.54 -4.77
N THR A 248 19.89 9.75 -4.27
CA THR A 248 21.03 10.60 -4.68
C THR A 248 22.09 10.64 -3.59
N THR A 249 23.35 10.81 -3.98
CA THR A 249 24.47 10.89 -3.01
C THR A 249 24.62 12.27 -2.40
N GLN A 250 24.11 13.30 -3.07
CA GLN A 250 24.18 14.70 -2.65
C GLN A 250 22.80 15.35 -2.76
N PRO A 251 22.51 16.39 -1.95
CA PRO A 251 21.31 17.19 -2.12
C PRO A 251 21.35 17.88 -3.49
N LYS A 252 20.22 17.84 -4.20
CA LYS A 252 20.03 18.48 -5.50
C LYS A 252 18.95 19.54 -5.35
N HIS A 253 19.05 20.64 -6.10
CA HIS A 253 18.05 21.70 -6.12
C HIS A 253 17.47 21.84 -7.52
N PHE A 254 16.17 22.08 -7.61
CA PHE A 254 15.45 22.26 -8.86
C PHE A 254 14.98 23.72 -9.00
N THR A 255 15.16 24.26 -10.20
CA THR A 255 14.62 25.56 -10.60
C THR A 255 13.87 25.36 -11.91
N GLY A 256 12.61 25.75 -11.93
CA GLY A 256 11.76 25.61 -13.11
C GLY A 256 10.28 25.62 -12.77
N LYS A 257 9.46 25.76 -13.81
CA LYS A 257 8.02 25.64 -13.71
C LYS A 257 7.60 24.25 -14.20
N LEU A 258 6.80 23.56 -13.40
CA LEU A 258 6.15 22.30 -13.76
C LEU A 258 4.67 22.56 -13.98
N GLU A 259 4.20 22.19 -15.17
CA GLU A 259 2.82 22.32 -15.60
C GLU A 259 2.45 21.09 -16.43
N THR A 260 1.81 20.10 -15.80
CA THR A 260 1.48 18.84 -16.47
C THR A 260 0.38 18.06 -15.75
N PRO A 261 -0.48 17.33 -16.48
CA PRO A 261 -1.43 16.40 -15.87
C PRO A 261 -0.79 15.02 -15.59
N ASP A 262 0.46 14.79 -16.01
CA ASP A 262 1.09 13.48 -15.97
C ASP A 262 2.37 13.48 -15.13
N VAL A 263 2.38 12.65 -14.08
CA VAL A 263 3.51 12.55 -13.15
C VAL A 263 4.79 12.07 -13.83
N LYS A 264 4.68 11.20 -14.84
CA LYS A 264 5.83 10.73 -15.60
C LYS A 264 6.50 11.89 -16.34
N THR A 265 5.72 12.78 -16.92
CA THR A 265 6.22 14.00 -17.56
C THR A 265 6.92 14.91 -16.56
N ALA A 266 6.34 15.14 -15.37
CA ALA A 266 6.96 15.94 -14.31
C ALA A 266 8.32 15.35 -13.87
N VAL A 267 8.36 14.06 -13.53
CA VAL A 267 9.58 13.37 -13.11
C VAL A 267 10.63 13.38 -14.23
N GLN A 268 10.21 13.20 -15.48
CA GLN A 268 11.11 13.25 -16.62
C GLN A 268 11.75 14.63 -16.79
N ILE A 269 10.99 15.72 -16.64
CA ILE A 269 11.53 17.09 -16.69
C ILE A 269 12.57 17.27 -15.57
N ILE A 270 12.22 16.96 -14.33
CA ILE A 270 13.12 17.09 -13.17
C ILE A 270 14.40 16.29 -13.39
N CYS A 271 14.27 15.01 -13.75
CA CYS A 271 15.43 14.13 -13.93
C CYS A 271 16.35 14.61 -15.05
N ARG A 272 15.78 15.07 -16.18
CA ARG A 272 16.60 15.60 -17.28
C ARG A 272 17.33 16.88 -16.91
N SER A 273 16.70 17.77 -16.13
CA SER A 273 17.32 19.02 -15.67
C SER A 273 18.45 18.79 -14.67
N LEU A 274 18.41 17.69 -13.90
CA LEU A 274 19.38 17.38 -12.83
C LEU A 274 20.40 16.28 -13.21
N ASP A 275 20.37 15.82 -14.46
CA ASP A 275 21.10 14.65 -14.98
C ASP A 275 20.90 13.38 -14.12
N LEU A 276 19.68 13.18 -13.65
CA LEU A 276 19.23 12.00 -12.92
C LEU A 276 18.49 11.03 -13.84
N THR A 277 18.30 9.81 -13.36
CA THR A 277 17.49 8.78 -13.99
C THR A 277 16.38 8.33 -13.04
N TYR A 278 15.31 7.77 -13.59
CA TYR A 278 14.20 7.26 -12.80
C TYR A 278 13.72 5.91 -13.31
N SER A 279 13.11 5.14 -12.42
CA SER A 279 12.48 3.85 -12.74
C SER A 279 11.16 3.73 -12.00
N PHE A 280 10.14 3.20 -12.67
CA PHE A 280 8.89 2.78 -12.04
C PHE A 280 9.07 1.37 -11.47
N GLN A 281 8.94 1.22 -10.16
CA GLN A 281 8.86 -0.11 -9.54
C GLN A 281 7.43 -0.66 -9.65
N THR A 282 6.46 0.23 -9.49
CA THR A 282 5.03 0.05 -9.73
C THR A 282 4.48 1.34 -10.34
N ASP A 283 3.18 1.40 -10.66
CA ASP A 283 2.50 2.65 -11.08
C ASP A 283 2.38 3.68 -9.92
N GLU A 284 3.00 3.40 -8.78
CA GLU A 284 2.83 4.14 -7.51
C GLU A 284 4.17 4.51 -6.88
N VAL A 285 5.20 3.69 -7.08
CA VAL A 285 6.52 3.91 -6.51
C VAL A 285 7.50 4.26 -7.61
N ILE A 286 7.95 5.51 -7.58
CA ILE A 286 8.97 6.04 -8.49
C ILE A 286 10.29 6.11 -7.74
N ILE A 287 11.35 5.57 -8.33
CA ILE A 287 12.70 5.66 -7.76
C ILE A 287 13.53 6.58 -8.64
N ILE A 288 13.99 7.70 -8.08
CA ILE A 288 14.94 8.62 -8.71
C ILE A 288 16.34 8.26 -8.23
N HIS A 289 17.29 8.09 -9.14
CA HIS A 289 18.66 7.71 -8.83
C HIS A 289 19.66 8.42 -9.75
N GLU A 290 20.91 8.53 -9.30
CA GLU A 290 22.00 9.09 -10.11
C GLU A 290 22.16 8.29 -11.41
N LYS A 291 22.38 9.00 -12.50
CA LYS A 291 22.68 8.38 -13.78
C LYS A 291 24.02 7.68 -13.67
N ARG A 292 24.05 6.36 -13.88
CA ARG A 292 25.33 5.64 -13.95
C ARG A 292 26.15 6.21 -15.09
N GLY A 293 27.31 6.79 -14.75
CA GLY A 293 28.24 7.35 -15.72
C GLY A 293 28.63 6.32 -16.78
N ARG A 294 28.72 6.79 -18.03
CA ARG A 294 29.44 6.10 -19.09
C ARG A 294 30.94 6.30 -18.89
#